data_AF-A0A8H9LLN3-F1
#
_entry.id   AF-A0A8H9LLN3-F1
#
_cell.length_a   1.000
_cell.length_b   1.000
_cell.length_c   1.000
_cell.angle_alpha   90.00
_cell.angle_beta   90.00
_cell.angle_gamma   90.00
#
_symmetry.space_group_name_H-M   'P 1'
#
loop_
_entity.id
_entity.type
_entity.pdbx_description
1 polymer ?
#
loop_
_entity_poly.entity_id
_entity_poly.type
_entity_poly.pdbx_seq_one_letter_code
_entity_poly.pdbx_strand_id
1 'polypeptide(L)'
;MAETTHTDGRLDCTEGVFAGHAAWDRAGTTPAYPFGHGLGYTDWSYETLRADGRTVSVGLRNTGTRPGRETVQLYLAPPPAAPGEPERPAQRLAGFALAEASPGEATEVTVDLPDRAFETWDESTGGWVRRPGHYELRAARSAADPRLALPLRED
;
A
#
# COMPACT_ATOMS: atom_id res chain seq x y z
N MET A 1 -6.48 -1.18 19.62
CA MET A 1 -6.40 0.29 19.65
C MET A 1 -5.21 0.65 20.53
N ALA A 2 -4.37 1.61 20.14
CA ALA A 2 -3.18 1.99 20.90
C ALA A 2 -3.55 2.57 22.27
N GLU A 3 -2.78 2.23 23.31
CA GLU A 3 -2.95 2.78 24.66
C GLU A 3 -2.29 4.15 24.74
N THR A 4 -3.07 5.19 25.02
CA THR A 4 -2.59 6.59 25.08
C THR A 4 -2.37 7.08 26.51
N THR A 5 -2.50 6.19 27.49
CA THR A 5 -2.32 6.52 28.90
C THR A 5 -0.82 6.68 29.18
N HIS A 6 -0.47 7.86 29.66
CA HIS A 6 0.90 8.16 30.05
C HIS A 6 1.14 7.79 31.51
N THR A 7 2.30 7.20 31.79
CA THR A 7 2.73 6.80 33.13
C THR A 7 4.06 7.51 33.43
N ASP A 8 4.11 8.30 34.50
CA ASP A 8 5.33 8.95 35.03
C ASP A 8 6.15 9.79 34.05
N GLY A 9 5.53 10.46 33.07
CA GLY A 9 6.33 11.19 32.06
C GLY A 9 6.49 10.45 30.74
N ARG A 10 6.07 9.18 30.66
CA ARG A 10 6.30 8.30 29.51
C ARG A 10 5.00 7.83 28.84
N LEU A 11 4.98 7.89 27.52
CA LEU A 11 3.98 7.26 26.66
C LEU A 11 4.64 6.13 25.88
N ASP A 12 4.14 4.92 26.03
CA ASP A 12 4.67 3.75 25.34
C ASP A 12 3.93 3.49 24.04
N CYS A 13 4.67 3.47 22.92
CA CYS A 13 4.15 3.13 21.60
C CYS A 13 3.99 1.61 21.45
N THR A 14 3.10 1.03 22.26
CA THR A 14 2.85 -0.42 22.32
C THR A 14 2.24 -1.00 21.05
N GLU A 15 1.66 -0.15 20.20
CA GLU A 15 1.14 -0.53 18.88
C GLU A 15 2.24 -0.92 17.87
N GLY A 16 3.49 -0.52 18.15
CA GLY A 16 4.63 -0.78 17.27
C GLY A 16 4.38 -0.29 15.84
N VAL A 17 4.64 -1.15 14.86
CA VAL A 17 4.44 -0.84 13.42
C VAL A 17 2.97 -0.81 12.99
N PHE A 18 2.02 -1.15 13.87
CA PHE A 18 0.60 -1.20 13.58
C PHE A 18 -0.11 0.08 14.01
N ALA A 19 0.36 1.22 13.49
CA ALA A 19 -0.28 2.51 13.65
C ALA A 19 -1.12 2.87 12.41
N GLY A 20 -2.16 3.69 12.58
CA GLY A 20 -3.00 4.17 11.47
C GLY A 20 -3.72 3.03 10.74
N HIS A 21 -3.65 3.00 9.40
CA HIS A 21 -4.35 1.99 8.59
C HIS A 21 -3.97 0.56 8.99
N ALA A 22 -2.71 0.34 9.41
CA ALA A 22 -2.23 -0.99 9.77
C ALA A 22 -2.88 -1.49 11.07
N ALA A 23 -3.24 -0.56 11.96
CA ALA A 23 -4.00 -0.87 13.16
C ALA A 23 -5.41 -1.35 12.83
N TRP A 24 -6.09 -0.65 11.91
CA TRP A 24 -7.44 -0.98 11.46
C TRP A 24 -7.49 -2.33 10.75
N ASP A 25 -6.54 -2.57 9.84
CA ASP A 25 -6.39 -3.85 9.14
C ASP A 25 -6.15 -4.99 10.14
N ARG A 26 -5.24 -4.81 11.10
CA ARG A 26 -4.96 -5.82 12.14
C ARG A 26 -6.17 -6.10 13.03
N ALA A 27 -6.95 -5.07 13.36
CA ALA A 27 -8.14 -5.20 14.19
C ALA A 27 -9.37 -5.74 13.44
N GLY A 28 -9.28 -5.93 12.11
CA GLY A 28 -10.42 -6.32 11.28
C GLY A 28 -11.58 -5.32 11.35
N THR A 29 -11.30 -4.06 11.68
CA THR A 29 -12.32 -3.04 11.95
C THR A 29 -12.38 -2.06 10.79
N THR A 30 -13.56 -1.86 10.22
CA THR A 30 -13.77 -0.94 9.10
C THR A 30 -13.71 0.51 9.57
N PRO A 31 -12.76 1.34 9.10
CA PRO A 31 -12.74 2.76 9.40
C PRO A 31 -13.88 3.49 8.68
N ALA A 32 -14.28 4.66 9.18
CA ALA A 32 -15.30 5.49 8.52
C ALA A 32 -14.88 5.87 7.09
N TYR A 33 -13.59 6.20 6.91
CA TYR A 33 -12.96 6.39 5.61
C TYR A 33 -11.57 5.74 5.64
N PRO A 34 -11.25 4.83 4.72
CA PRO A 34 -9.95 4.16 4.72
C PRO A 34 -8.83 5.11 4.29
N PHE A 35 -7.59 4.77 4.66
CA PHE A 35 -6.42 5.52 4.22
C PHE A 35 -6.33 5.56 2.69
N GLY A 36 -6.02 6.74 2.16
CA GLY A 36 -5.97 6.98 0.72
C GLY A 36 -7.34 7.07 0.05
N HIS A 37 -8.44 7.06 0.79
CA HIS A 37 -9.77 7.24 0.23
C HIS A 37 -9.98 8.67 -0.27
N GLY A 38 -10.59 8.80 -1.45
CA GLY A 38 -11.01 10.07 -2.01
C GLY A 38 -12.09 9.84 -3.06
N LEU A 39 -13.08 10.74 -3.08
CA LEU A 39 -14.08 10.77 -4.14
C LEU A 39 -13.59 11.69 -5.27
N GLY A 40 -14.01 11.39 -6.49
CA GLY A 40 -13.80 12.21 -7.67
C GLY A 40 -15.14 12.48 -8.35
N TYR A 41 -15.15 13.42 -9.30
CA TYR A 41 -16.32 13.71 -10.12
C TYR A 41 -16.43 12.83 -11.38
N THR A 42 -15.56 11.82 -11.50
CA THR A 42 -15.56 10.85 -12.59
C THR A 42 -15.22 9.47 -12.04
N ASP A 43 -15.49 8.45 -12.85
CA ASP A 43 -15.24 7.05 -12.54
C ASP A 43 -14.02 6.53 -13.30
N TRP A 44 -13.31 5.58 -12.70
CA TRP A 44 -12.09 5.02 -13.26
C TRP A 44 -12.13 3.50 -13.27
N SER A 45 -11.68 2.92 -14.37
CA SER A 45 -11.37 1.50 -14.46
C SER A 45 -9.87 1.29 -14.45
N TYR A 46 -9.42 0.29 -13.69
CA TYR A 46 -8.04 -0.17 -13.66
C TYR A 46 -7.98 -1.37 -14.60
N GLU A 47 -7.29 -1.24 -15.72
CA GLU A 47 -7.34 -2.19 -16.83
C GLU A 47 -6.14 -3.14 -16.83
N THR A 48 -4.95 -2.64 -16.52
CA THR A 48 -3.72 -3.44 -16.53
C THR A 48 -2.79 -3.10 -15.38
N LEU A 49 -2.10 -4.10 -14.86
CA LEU A 49 -1.02 -3.97 -13.89
C LEU A 49 0.15 -4.81 -14.38
N ARG A 50 1.33 -4.18 -14.54
CA ARG A 50 2.56 -4.83 -14.99
C ARG A 50 3.72 -4.39 -14.12
N ALA A 51 4.67 -5.29 -13.90
CA ALA A 51 5.92 -4.99 -13.21
C ALA A 51 7.09 -5.45 -14.10
N ASP A 52 8.04 -4.57 -14.34
CA ASP A 52 9.33 -4.86 -14.95
C ASP A 52 10.44 -4.47 -13.97
N GLY A 53 11.04 -5.47 -13.32
CA GLY A 53 11.90 -5.25 -12.17
C GLY A 53 11.18 -4.50 -11.05
N ARG A 54 11.62 -3.26 -10.77
CA ARG A 54 11.01 -2.37 -9.77
C ARG A 54 10.09 -1.30 -10.35
N THR A 55 9.98 -1.23 -11.67
CA THR A 55 9.11 -0.27 -12.34
C THR A 55 7.75 -0.90 -12.58
N VAL A 56 6.71 -0.31 -12.01
CA VAL A 56 5.33 -0.79 -12.09
C VAL A 56 4.52 0.15 -12.97
N SER A 57 3.85 -0.40 -13.97
CA SER A 57 2.94 0.33 -14.86
C SER A 57 1.50 -0.07 -14.58
N VAL A 58 0.63 0.93 -14.41
CA VAL A 58 -0.80 0.74 -14.19
C VAL A 58 -1.56 1.47 -15.31
N GLY A 59 -2.31 0.70 -16.09
CA GLY A 59 -3.18 1.21 -17.14
C GLY A 59 -4.57 1.48 -16.58
N LEU A 60 -5.10 2.67 -16.84
CA LEU A 60 -6.41 3.11 -16.39
C LEU A 60 -7.21 3.71 -17.54
N ARG A 61 -8.53 3.70 -17.40
CA ARG A 61 -9.43 4.48 -18.25
C ARG A 61 -10.39 5.28 -17.41
N ASN A 62 -10.54 6.55 -17.74
CA ASN A 62 -11.62 7.38 -17.21
C ASN A 62 -12.93 6.95 -17.90
N THR A 63 -13.79 6.27 -17.17
CA THR A 63 -15.06 5.73 -17.67
C THR A 63 -16.25 6.65 -17.40
N GLY A 64 -16.04 7.76 -16.69
CA GLY A 64 -17.09 8.74 -16.43
C GLY A 64 -17.26 9.76 -17.54
N THR A 65 -18.02 10.82 -17.24
CA THR A 65 -18.42 11.85 -18.22
C THR A 65 -17.68 13.18 -18.06
N ARG A 66 -16.75 13.25 -17.10
CA ARG A 66 -15.97 14.46 -16.81
C ARG A 66 -14.47 14.17 -16.88
N PRO A 67 -13.64 15.13 -17.31
CA PRO A 67 -12.20 15.01 -17.10
C PRO A 67 -11.93 14.92 -15.60
N GLY A 68 -10.90 14.17 -15.22
CA GLY A 68 -10.61 13.96 -13.81
C GLY A 68 -9.18 13.50 -13.57
N ARG A 69 -8.90 13.29 -12.29
CA ARG A 69 -7.64 12.76 -11.79
C ARG A 69 -7.92 11.54 -10.91
N GLU A 70 -7.00 10.59 -10.91
CA GLU A 70 -7.04 9.40 -10.06
C GLU A 70 -5.67 9.19 -9.43
N THR A 71 -5.63 9.04 -8.10
CA THR A 71 -4.40 8.70 -7.38
C THR A 71 -4.29 7.18 -7.28
N VAL A 72 -3.47 6.60 -8.14
CA VAL A 72 -3.15 5.18 -8.13
C VAL A 72 -2.18 4.91 -6.99
N GLN A 73 -2.55 4.02 -6.08
CA GLN A 73 -1.73 3.64 -4.94
C GLN A 73 -1.26 2.20 -5.10
N LEU A 74 0.04 1.97 -4.92
CA LEU A 74 0.64 0.64 -4.93
C LEU A 74 0.91 0.17 -3.51
N TYR A 75 0.29 -0.95 -3.14
CA TYR A 75 0.51 -1.60 -1.85
C TYR A 75 1.26 -2.91 -2.05
N LEU A 76 2.26 -3.17 -1.22
CA LEU A 76 2.91 -4.48 -1.13
C LEU A 76 2.38 -5.20 0.11
N ALA A 77 1.78 -6.36 -0.11
CA ALA A 77 1.46 -7.32 0.93
C ALA A 77 2.61 -8.33 1.05
N PRO A 78 3.34 -8.35 2.18
CA PRO A 78 4.44 -9.28 2.37
C PRO A 78 3.94 -10.72 2.60
N PRO A 79 4.80 -11.73 2.42
CA PRO A 79 4.49 -13.08 2.90
C PRO A 79 4.29 -13.07 4.42
N PRO A 80 3.67 -14.11 5.00
CA PRO A 80 3.64 -14.29 6.44
C PRO A 80 5.05 -14.21 7.04
N ALA A 81 5.19 -13.57 8.20
CA ALA A 81 6.47 -13.53 8.91
C ALA A 81 6.91 -14.96 9.27
N ALA A 82 8.19 -15.27 9.08
CA ALA A 82 8.72 -16.58 9.47
C ALA A 82 8.80 -16.70 11.01
N PRO A 83 8.86 -17.93 11.57
CA PRO A 83 9.08 -18.11 13.00
C PRO A 83 10.32 -17.34 13.48
N GLY A 84 10.14 -16.47 14.48
CA GLY A 84 11.21 -15.62 15.02
C GLY A 84 11.37 -14.26 14.33
N GLU A 85 10.63 -13.97 13.26
CA GLU A 85 10.57 -12.63 12.66
C GLU A 85 9.49 -11.76 13.33
N PRO A 86 9.68 -10.43 13.39
CA PRO A 86 8.64 -9.53 13.88
C PRO A 86 7.41 -9.56 12.99
N GLU A 87 6.22 -9.42 13.60
CA GLU A 87 4.98 -9.27 12.84
C GLU A 87 5.03 -8.04 11.93
N ARG A 88 4.37 -8.15 10.77
CA ARG A 88 4.33 -7.09 9.76
C ARG A 88 2.88 -6.67 9.47
N PRO A 89 2.63 -5.41 9.11
CA PRO A 89 1.36 -4.99 8.54
C PRO A 89 0.99 -5.87 7.34
N ALA A 90 -0.31 -6.18 7.20
CA ALA A 90 -0.83 -7.00 6.11
C ALA A 90 -0.52 -6.43 4.72
N GLN A 91 -0.31 -5.11 4.64
CA GLN A 91 0.16 -4.39 3.47
C GLN A 91 0.83 -3.08 3.87
N ARG A 92 1.69 -2.54 3.00
CA ARG A 92 2.29 -1.21 3.13
C ARG A 92 2.22 -0.47 1.80
N LEU A 93 1.94 0.84 1.85
CA LEU A 93 2.04 1.70 0.67
C LEU A 93 3.50 1.74 0.21
N ALA A 94 3.76 1.28 -1.02
CA ALA A 94 5.09 1.26 -1.62
C ALA A 94 5.34 2.46 -2.54
N GLY A 95 4.28 3.04 -3.11
CA GLY A 95 4.35 4.23 -3.95
C GLY A 95 2.97 4.65 -4.48
N PHE A 96 2.90 5.79 -5.15
CA PHE A 96 1.68 6.28 -5.77
C PHE A 96 1.99 7.18 -6.97
N ALA A 97 1.04 7.30 -7.89
CA ALA A 97 1.10 8.22 -9.02
C ALA A 97 -0.28 8.80 -9.33
N LEU A 98 -0.30 9.97 -9.96
CA LEU A 98 -1.50 10.66 -10.38
C LEU A 98 -1.74 10.42 -11.88
N ALA A 99 -2.87 9.83 -12.21
CA ALA A 99 -3.38 9.75 -13.57
C ALA A 99 -4.28 10.93 -13.86
N GLU A 100 -4.20 11.51 -15.07
CA GLU A 100 -5.14 12.51 -15.56
C GLU A 100 -5.64 12.07 -16.94
N ALA A 101 -6.95 12.16 -17.19
CA ALA A 101 -7.53 11.74 -18.45
C ALA A 101 -8.91 12.40 -18.69
N SER A 102 -9.23 12.62 -19.96
CA SER A 102 -10.55 13.04 -20.45
C SER A 102 -11.55 11.87 -20.41
N PRO A 103 -12.87 12.12 -20.52
CA PRO A 103 -13.87 11.05 -20.61
C PRO A 103 -13.56 10.03 -21.71
N GLY A 104 -13.54 8.74 -21.38
CA GLY A 104 -13.25 7.62 -22.27
C GLY A 104 -11.77 7.39 -22.58
N GLU A 105 -10.89 8.32 -22.21
CA GLU A 105 -9.44 8.24 -22.47
C GLU A 105 -8.77 7.20 -21.57
N ALA A 106 -7.87 6.43 -22.18
CA ALA A 106 -6.96 5.54 -21.47
C ALA A 106 -5.64 6.26 -21.21
N THR A 107 -5.07 6.01 -20.04
CA THR A 107 -3.78 6.56 -19.61
C THR A 107 -3.01 5.49 -18.84
N GLU A 108 -1.70 5.64 -18.74
CA GLU A 108 -0.84 4.75 -17.98
C GLU A 108 0.02 5.58 -17.03
N VAL A 109 0.14 5.13 -15.80
CA VAL A 109 1.05 5.71 -14.81
C VAL A 109 2.13 4.72 -14.43
N THR A 110 3.30 5.24 -14.14
CA THR A 110 4.46 4.46 -13.74
C THR A 110 4.88 4.84 -12.33
N VAL A 111 5.20 3.84 -11.50
CA VAL A 111 5.68 4.00 -10.13
C VAL A 111 6.86 3.06 -9.92
N ASP A 112 7.97 3.59 -9.44
CA ASP A 112 9.12 2.78 -9.04
C ASP A 112 8.98 2.32 -7.59
N LEU A 113 9.08 1.02 -7.35
CA LEU A 113 9.06 0.43 -6.02
C LEU A 113 10.44 0.62 -5.36
N PRO A 114 10.53 1.37 -4.26
CA PRO A 114 11.81 1.55 -3.58
C PRO A 114 12.25 0.24 -2.93
N ASP A 115 13.56 -0.02 -2.91
CA ASP A 115 14.15 -1.17 -2.23
C ASP A 115 13.69 -1.33 -0.79
N ARG A 116 13.49 -0.19 -0.12
CA ARG A 116 12.99 -0.14 1.24
C ARG A 116 11.62 -0.78 1.45
N ALA A 117 10.82 -0.90 0.41
CA ALA A 117 9.51 -1.54 0.49
C ALA A 117 9.60 -3.06 0.74
N PHE A 118 10.79 -3.65 0.51
CA PHE A 118 11.10 -5.07 0.72
C PHE A 118 12.00 -5.31 1.94
N GLU A 119 12.26 -4.26 2.73
CA GLU A 119 13.13 -4.32 3.89
C GLU A 119 12.36 -4.11 5.19
N THR A 120 12.87 -4.73 6.25
CA THR A 120 12.42 -4.48 7.63
C THR A 120 13.62 -4.10 8.48
N TRP A 121 13.41 -3.22 9.45
CA TRP A 121 14.39 -2.99 10.50
C TRP A 121 14.56 -4.24 11.36
N ASP A 122 15.81 -4.64 11.57
CA ASP A 122 16.20 -5.75 12.41
C ASP A 122 16.99 -5.21 13.60
N GLU A 123 16.38 -5.23 14.77
CA GLU A 123 16.98 -4.69 16.00
C GLU A 123 18.25 -5.42 16.41
N SER A 124 18.39 -6.71 16.07
CA SER A 124 19.57 -7.50 16.41
C SER A 124 20.82 -7.07 15.63
N THR A 125 20.61 -6.62 14.39
CA THR A 125 21.69 -6.11 13.53
C THR A 125 21.80 -4.59 13.55
N GLY A 126 20.79 -3.90 14.10
CA GLY A 126 20.70 -2.44 14.07
C GLY A 126 20.61 -1.89 12.64
N GLY A 127 19.98 -2.64 11.74
CA GLY A 127 20.04 -2.37 10.30
C GLY A 127 18.79 -2.80 9.55
N TRP A 128 18.71 -2.38 8.28
CA TRP A 128 17.65 -2.82 7.39
C TRP A 128 18.04 -4.13 6.73
N VAL A 129 17.13 -5.09 6.80
CA VAL A 129 17.32 -6.42 6.25
C VAL A 129 16.25 -6.66 5.21
N ARG A 130 16.69 -7.04 4.01
CA ARG A 130 15.83 -7.47 2.92
C ARG A 130 15.12 -8.77 3.28
N ARG A 131 13.82 -8.82 3.07
CA ARG A 131 12.99 -9.99 3.36
C ARG A 131 12.56 -10.64 2.05
N PRO A 132 13.25 -11.70 1.58
CA PRO A 132 12.87 -12.38 0.36
C PRO A 132 11.52 -13.09 0.52
N GLY A 133 10.88 -13.41 -0.60
CA GLY A 133 9.66 -14.20 -0.63
C GLY A 133 8.64 -13.71 -1.65
N HIS A 134 7.42 -14.25 -1.53
CA HIS A 134 6.31 -13.95 -2.41
C HIS A 134 5.47 -12.82 -1.84
N TYR A 135 5.61 -11.65 -2.45
CA TYR A 135 4.78 -10.48 -2.19
C TYR A 135 3.57 -10.49 -3.11
N GLU A 136 2.49 -9.86 -2.69
CA GLU A 136 1.40 -9.48 -3.58
C GLU A 136 1.42 -7.97 -3.77
N LEU A 137 1.65 -7.54 -5.01
CA LEU A 137 1.57 -6.14 -5.41
C LEU A 137 0.13 -5.82 -5.80
N ARG A 138 -0.45 -4.81 -5.15
CA ARG A 138 -1.84 -4.38 -5.37
C ARG A 138 -1.86 -2.96 -5.91
N ALA A 139 -2.49 -2.75 -7.06
CA ALA A 139 -2.90 -1.42 -7.50
C ALA A 139 -4.30 -1.13 -6.95
N ALA A 140 -4.42 -0.05 -6.21
CA ALA A 140 -5.60 0.26 -5.42
C ALA A 140 -5.95 1.73 -5.51
N ARG A 141 -7.24 2.01 -5.31
CA ARG A 141 -7.77 3.37 -5.16
C ARG A 141 -7.64 3.90 -3.74
N SER A 142 -7.58 2.99 -2.76
CA SER A 142 -7.32 3.26 -1.35
C SER A 142 -6.84 1.97 -0.68
N ALA A 143 -6.36 2.03 0.57
CA ALA A 143 -5.89 0.84 1.30
C ALA A 143 -6.95 -0.28 1.40
N ALA A 144 -8.24 0.07 1.34
CA ALA A 144 -9.36 -0.88 1.41
C ALA A 144 -10.06 -1.13 0.06
N ASP A 145 -9.53 -0.60 -1.04
CA ASP A 145 -10.12 -0.72 -2.39
C ASP A 145 -9.08 -1.17 -3.44
N PRO A 146 -8.53 -2.39 -3.31
CA PRO A 146 -7.64 -2.98 -4.30
C PRO A 146 -8.42 -3.32 -5.58
N ARG A 147 -7.86 -2.97 -6.74
CA ARG A 147 -8.52 -3.13 -8.05
C ARG A 147 -7.84 -4.19 -8.90
N LEU A 148 -6.51 -4.24 -8.87
CA LEU A 148 -5.71 -5.24 -9.56
C LEU A 148 -4.61 -5.74 -8.61
N ALA A 149 -4.22 -7.00 -8.77
CA ALA A 149 -3.12 -7.57 -8.02
C ALA A 149 -2.29 -8.51 -8.90
N LEU A 150 -0.99 -8.60 -8.61
CA LEU A 150 -0.10 -9.61 -9.18
C LEU A 150 0.90 -10.10 -8.14
N PRO A 151 1.39 -11.35 -8.26
CA PRO A 151 2.48 -11.85 -7.43
C PRO A 151 3.80 -11.21 -7.85
N LEU A 152 4.60 -10.80 -6.88
CA LEU A 152 5.96 -10.30 -7.06
C LEU A 152 6.92 -11.15 -6.23
N ARG A 153 7.99 -11.62 -6.85
CA ARG A 153 9.03 -12.41 -6.17
C ARG A 153 10.20 -11.51 -5.83
N GLU A 154 10.59 -11.51 -4.56
CA GLU A 154 11.83 -10.91 -4.08
C GLU A 154 12.81 -12.04 -3.73
N ASP A 155 13.98 -12.03 -4.36
CA ASP A 155 15.05 -13.01 -4.14
C ASP A 155 16.05 -12.58 -3.07
#